data_AF-A0A8J2JRV5-F1
#
_entry.id   AF-A0A8J2JRV5-F1
#
_cell.length_a   1.000
_cell.length_b   1.000
_cell.length_c   1.000
_cell.angle_alpha   90.00
_cell.angle_beta   90.00
_cell.angle_gamma   90.00
#
_symmetry.space_group_name_H-M   'P 1'
#
loop_
_entity.id
_entity.type
_entity.pdbx_description
1 polymer ?
#
loop_
_entity_poly.entity_id
_entity_poly.type
_entity_poly.pdbx_seq_one_letter_code
_entity_poly.pdbx_strand_id
1 'polypeptide(L)'
;MPGSVQSETLVSIIFSLVIFASLPTSITSKDAAGISARCDEITIPMCKGIGYNFTKMPNQFNHESQEEAGMEVHQYWPLVEIKCSPDLRFFLCSLYVPICLEDFAGGVPPCRSVCERARYGCEPVMVQYGFKWPSRMQCDGFPEYGPMCMDERKGEPPPLAPSTLENPLVPKGTGPKSKPKPPIGTYIGVTKKDDNCDCKCKSPLVSLDDKSPYYNRSNHPIVTGNATNCALPCRGDYGSPDEINFATWWLSLWSGLCCFTTFITLLTFLIDPNRFKYPERPIVYLSACYLMVSVGYLIRLWRGHEEIACKGNVVRYGIETGPTSAWCTVVFLLIYYFGMASSLWWVVLSLTWYLAAGLKWGSEAIASHAHLFHILAWVLPALGTFVAITDGAVDGDAISGICSIGNQDPLRLSIYIVAPLGILLVLGTSFLLAGFIALVRIRQVIARQAGRAKTEKLEKLMIRIGVFSVLYTLPASAVIAAFLYEMSAKHQWLRGITCTCEPQVSNVQKPLYSILMLKYFMSLAVGITSGVWIWSGKTVESWQRFFQRICGKNSASTTKYASAVYHHPSGKNLSHV
;
A
#
# COMPACT_ATOMS: atom_id res chain seq x y z
N MET A 1 23.20 1.61 21.38
CA MET A 1 23.08 0.20 21.79
C MET A 1 23.09 -0.67 20.55
N PRO A 2 23.99 -1.67 20.42
CA PRO A 2 24.11 -2.51 19.24
C PRO A 2 23.14 -3.70 19.36
N GLY A 3 21.91 -3.51 18.90
CA GLY A 3 20.88 -4.56 18.90
C GLY A 3 19.88 -4.46 17.74
N SER A 4 19.85 -3.35 17.00
CA SER A 4 18.93 -3.13 15.88
C SER A 4 19.43 -3.67 14.53
N VAL A 5 20.74 -3.87 14.37
CA VAL A 5 21.34 -4.25 13.07
C VAL A 5 21.13 -5.74 12.75
N GLN A 6 20.98 -6.61 13.76
CA GLN A 6 20.80 -8.06 13.55
C GLN A 6 19.41 -8.44 13.01
N SER A 7 18.37 -7.64 13.30
CA SER A 7 17.00 -7.87 12.81
C SER A 7 16.89 -7.57 11.31
N GLU A 8 17.51 -6.49 10.84
CA GLU A 8 17.46 -6.09 9.42
C GLU A 8 18.23 -7.05 8.51
N THR A 9 19.33 -7.65 9.01
CA THR A 9 20.09 -8.66 8.25
C THR A 9 19.33 -9.98 8.10
N LEU A 10 18.59 -10.42 9.13
CA LEU A 10 17.87 -11.69 9.10
C LEU A 10 16.64 -11.62 8.17
N VAL A 11 15.95 -10.46 8.18
CA VAL A 11 14.83 -10.16 7.28
C VAL A 11 15.31 -10.02 5.84
N SER A 12 16.44 -9.36 5.59
CA SER A 12 17.04 -9.29 4.24
C SER A 12 17.48 -10.66 3.71
N ILE A 13 18.00 -11.55 4.56
CA ILE A 13 18.42 -12.91 4.18
C ILE A 13 17.21 -13.77 3.83
N ILE A 14 16.13 -13.72 4.62
CA ILE A 14 14.88 -14.44 4.33
C ILE A 14 14.22 -13.90 3.05
N PHE A 15 14.20 -12.57 2.86
CA PHE A 15 13.66 -11.94 1.66
C PHE A 15 14.47 -12.29 0.41
N SER A 16 15.81 -12.32 0.53
CA SER A 16 16.70 -12.75 -0.56
C SER A 16 16.53 -14.24 -0.88
N LEU A 17 16.40 -15.12 0.12
CA LEU A 17 16.22 -16.56 -0.10
C LEU A 17 14.88 -16.88 -0.79
N VAL A 18 13.81 -16.11 -0.52
CA VAL A 18 12.50 -16.29 -1.17
C VAL A 18 12.49 -15.74 -2.60
N ILE A 19 13.21 -14.64 -2.88
CA ILE A 19 13.34 -14.08 -4.24
C ILE A 19 14.24 -14.96 -5.11
N PHE A 20 15.36 -15.46 -4.59
CA PHE A 20 16.26 -16.35 -5.34
C PHE A 20 15.66 -17.74 -5.62
N ALA A 21 14.73 -18.22 -4.78
CA ALA A 21 14.05 -19.50 -5.00
C ALA A 21 12.90 -19.44 -6.04
N SER A 22 12.52 -18.25 -6.52
CA SER A 22 11.35 -18.06 -7.39
C SER A 22 11.65 -17.52 -8.79
N LEU A 23 12.92 -17.23 -9.14
CA LEU A 23 13.28 -16.89 -10.52
C LEU A 23 13.58 -18.14 -11.36
N PRO A 24 12.91 -18.34 -12.52
CA PRO A 24 13.42 -19.21 -13.55
C PRO A 24 14.68 -18.57 -14.16
N THR A 25 15.82 -19.27 -14.05
CA THR A 25 17.05 -18.93 -14.78
C THR A 25 16.80 -19.00 -16.27
N SER A 26 16.75 -17.85 -16.94
CA SER A 26 17.30 -17.57 -18.28
C SER A 26 16.85 -16.18 -18.72
N ILE A 27 17.79 -15.25 -18.92
CA ILE A 27 17.89 -14.34 -20.07
C ILE A 27 19.31 -13.74 -20.00
N THR A 28 20.11 -14.07 -21.01
CA THR A 28 21.41 -13.49 -21.30
C THR A 28 21.27 -12.03 -21.70
N SER A 29 22.14 -11.19 -21.15
CA SER A 29 22.34 -9.77 -21.45
C SER A 29 22.74 -9.49 -22.89
N LYS A 30 22.02 -8.59 -23.57
CA LYS A 30 22.39 -7.76 -24.74
C LYS A 30 21.32 -6.66 -24.84
N ASP A 31 21.54 -5.37 -24.98
CA ASP A 31 22.70 -4.52 -25.22
C ASP A 31 22.38 -3.13 -24.62
N ALA A 32 23.35 -2.46 -24.00
CA ALA A 32 23.27 -1.02 -23.74
C ALA A 32 23.81 -0.28 -24.97
N ALA A 33 22.91 0.21 -25.82
CA ALA A 33 23.24 1.10 -26.94
C ALA A 33 22.94 2.55 -26.54
N GLY A 34 23.97 3.39 -26.55
CA GLY A 34 23.89 4.81 -26.21
C GLY A 34 22.99 5.60 -27.17
N ILE A 35 22.17 6.48 -26.59
CA ILE A 35 21.44 7.51 -27.32
C ILE A 35 22.12 8.85 -26.99
N SER A 36 22.58 9.52 -28.03
CA SER A 36 23.02 10.92 -27.99
C SER A 36 21.96 11.78 -27.27
N ALA A 37 22.36 12.51 -26.24
CA ALA A 37 21.50 13.36 -25.45
C ALA A 37 21.04 14.57 -26.27
N ARG A 38 19.87 14.49 -26.89
CA ARG A 38 19.28 15.59 -27.67
C ARG A 38 18.69 16.64 -26.72
N CYS A 39 19.01 17.91 -26.92
CA CYS A 39 18.40 19.04 -26.22
C CYS A 39 17.04 19.39 -26.85
N ASP A 40 16.04 19.70 -26.02
CA ASP A 40 14.69 20.09 -26.45
C ASP A 40 14.42 21.57 -26.13
N GLU A 41 13.62 22.25 -26.95
CA GLU A 41 13.24 23.66 -26.72
C GLU A 41 12.32 23.80 -25.50
N ILE A 42 12.49 24.86 -24.72
CA ILE A 42 11.65 25.11 -23.52
C ILE A 42 10.21 25.46 -23.93
N THR A 43 9.26 24.62 -23.55
CA THR A 43 7.82 24.80 -23.85
C THR A 43 7.05 25.47 -22.73
N ILE A 44 7.54 25.41 -21.48
CA ILE A 44 6.87 25.96 -20.29
C ILE A 44 6.77 27.51 -20.39
N PRO A 45 5.56 28.11 -20.43
CA PRO A 45 5.38 29.54 -20.70
C PRO A 45 6.16 30.47 -19.76
N MET A 46 6.20 30.19 -18.45
CA MET A 46 6.93 31.04 -17.50
C MET A 46 8.45 30.95 -17.61
N CYS A 47 8.98 29.87 -18.18
CA CYS A 47 10.41 29.63 -18.29
C CYS A 47 10.99 29.98 -19.66
N LYS A 48 10.18 30.55 -20.57
CA LYS A 48 10.69 31.09 -21.84
C LYS A 48 11.46 32.39 -21.63
N GLY A 49 12.63 32.51 -22.27
CA GLY A 49 13.41 33.75 -22.25
C GLY A 49 14.07 34.08 -20.90
N ILE A 50 14.50 33.05 -20.17
CA ILE A 50 15.21 33.16 -18.88
C ILE A 50 16.74 33.23 -19.02
N GLY A 51 17.26 33.37 -20.25
CA GLY A 51 18.70 33.40 -20.53
C GLY A 51 19.21 32.19 -21.35
N TYR A 52 18.41 31.13 -21.48
CA TYR A 52 18.64 30.01 -22.40
C TYR A 52 17.30 29.44 -22.91
N ASN A 53 17.37 28.72 -24.04
CA ASN A 53 16.17 28.25 -24.76
C ASN A 53 16.04 26.72 -24.82
N PHE A 54 17.07 25.97 -24.43
CA PHE A 54 17.11 24.52 -24.56
C PHE A 54 17.32 23.85 -23.20
N THR A 55 16.57 22.78 -22.95
CA THR A 55 16.59 21.98 -21.73
C THR A 55 16.73 20.50 -22.08
N LYS A 56 17.09 19.70 -21.09
CA LYS A 56 17.10 18.24 -21.20
C LYS A 56 16.42 17.64 -19.99
N MET A 57 15.63 16.61 -20.23
CA MET A 57 14.98 15.81 -19.19
C MET A 57 15.74 14.48 -19.01
N PRO A 58 15.74 13.87 -17.80
CA PRO A 58 15.08 14.34 -16.60
C PRO A 58 15.81 15.49 -15.91
N ASN A 59 15.07 16.35 -15.19
CA ASN A 59 15.65 17.40 -14.35
C ASN A 59 16.11 16.86 -12.99
N GLN A 60 16.71 17.71 -12.15
CA GLN A 60 17.21 17.33 -10.81
C GLN A 60 16.11 16.87 -9.82
N PHE A 61 14.84 17.05 -10.17
CA PHE A 61 13.69 16.55 -9.40
C PHE A 61 13.09 15.27 -10.00
N ASN A 62 13.76 14.67 -11.00
CA ASN A 62 13.36 13.45 -11.71
C ASN A 62 12.03 13.57 -12.49
N HIS A 63 11.62 14.78 -12.87
CA HIS A 63 10.54 14.91 -13.85
C HIS A 63 11.02 14.40 -15.20
N GLU A 64 10.23 13.58 -15.88
CA GLU A 64 10.62 12.97 -17.15
C GLU A 64 10.23 13.85 -18.36
N SER A 65 9.31 14.79 -18.17
CA SER A 65 8.84 15.71 -19.22
C SER A 65 8.74 17.17 -18.77
N GLN A 66 8.73 18.08 -19.73
CA GLN A 66 8.55 19.52 -19.45
C GLN A 66 7.12 19.82 -18.99
N GLU A 67 6.13 19.03 -19.40
CA GLU A 67 4.74 19.16 -18.97
C GLU A 67 4.60 18.87 -17.47
N GLU A 68 5.27 17.82 -16.99
CA GLU A 68 5.29 17.46 -15.57
C GLU A 68 5.98 18.54 -14.72
N ALA A 69 7.18 18.95 -15.14
CA ALA A 69 7.91 20.04 -14.49
C ALA A 69 7.12 21.36 -14.52
N GLY A 70 6.40 21.61 -15.62
CA GLY A 70 5.52 22.76 -15.83
C GLY A 70 4.39 22.85 -14.82
N MET A 71 3.72 21.73 -14.53
CA MET A 71 2.64 21.70 -13.54
C MET A 71 3.13 22.04 -12.13
N GLU A 72 4.33 21.57 -11.76
CA GLU A 72 4.87 21.83 -10.42
C GLU A 72 5.41 23.26 -10.27
N VAL A 73 6.20 23.74 -11.24
CA VAL A 73 6.75 25.10 -11.19
C VAL A 73 5.65 26.17 -11.21
N HIS A 74 4.50 25.88 -11.84
CA HIS A 74 3.38 26.81 -11.91
C HIS A 74 2.69 27.08 -10.58
N GLN A 75 2.94 26.26 -9.54
CA GLN A 75 2.46 26.54 -8.19
C GLN A 75 3.11 27.80 -7.59
N TYR A 76 4.28 28.20 -8.09
CA TYR A 76 5.00 29.40 -7.66
C TYR A 76 4.63 30.66 -8.46
N TRP A 77 3.74 30.55 -9.46
CA TRP A 77 3.32 31.67 -10.30
C TRP A 77 2.84 32.90 -9.51
N PRO A 78 2.05 32.77 -8.43
CA PRO A 78 1.65 33.94 -7.63
C PRO A 78 2.84 34.73 -7.07
N LEU A 79 3.92 34.06 -6.65
CA LEU A 79 5.12 34.73 -6.13
C LEU A 79 5.90 35.44 -7.24
N VAL A 80 5.91 34.87 -8.45
CA VAL A 80 6.52 35.48 -9.64
C VAL A 80 5.76 36.75 -10.05
N GLU A 81 4.43 36.72 -10.04
CA GLU A 81 3.57 37.86 -10.36
C GLU A 81 3.61 38.97 -9.29
N ILE A 82 3.69 38.59 -8.01
CA ILE A 82 3.91 39.51 -6.90
C ILE A 82 5.30 40.18 -6.97
N LYS A 83 6.24 39.60 -7.75
CA LYS A 83 7.61 40.09 -7.93
C LYS A 83 8.34 40.31 -6.61
N CYS A 84 8.15 39.38 -5.66
CA CYS A 84 8.82 39.43 -4.36
C CYS A 84 10.36 39.42 -4.48
N SER A 85 10.91 38.83 -5.55
CA SER A 85 12.32 38.93 -5.92
C SER A 85 12.48 38.88 -7.44
N PRO A 86 13.37 39.70 -8.05
CA PRO A 86 13.64 39.65 -9.48
C PRO A 86 14.33 38.33 -9.90
N ASP A 87 15.03 37.66 -8.96
CA ASP A 87 15.77 36.43 -9.21
C ASP A 87 14.91 35.17 -9.11
N LEU A 88 13.68 35.25 -8.58
CA LEU A 88 12.83 34.08 -8.32
C LEU A 88 12.50 33.30 -9.59
N ARG A 89 12.10 33.99 -10.66
CA ARG A 89 11.71 33.35 -11.93
C ARG A 89 12.87 32.59 -12.54
N PHE A 90 14.04 33.23 -12.58
CA PHE A 90 15.28 32.62 -13.07
C PHE A 90 15.67 31.41 -12.21
N PHE A 91 15.68 31.58 -10.88
CA PHE A 91 16.01 30.51 -9.94
C PHE A 91 15.12 29.28 -10.11
N LEU A 92 13.80 29.44 -10.13
CA LEU A 92 12.87 28.33 -10.31
C LEU A 92 13.12 27.60 -11.63
N CYS A 93 13.15 28.33 -12.74
CA CYS A 93 13.30 27.70 -14.04
C CYS A 93 14.68 27.03 -14.23
N SER A 94 15.74 27.53 -13.58
CA SER A 94 17.06 26.88 -13.55
C SER A 94 17.03 25.46 -12.97
N LEU A 95 16.08 25.19 -12.07
CA LEU A 95 15.93 23.90 -11.38
C LEU A 95 14.97 22.96 -12.13
N TYR A 96 13.88 23.51 -12.67
CA TYR A 96 12.83 22.73 -13.34
C TYR A 96 13.10 22.43 -14.80
N VAL A 97 13.77 23.33 -15.51
CA VAL A 97 14.18 23.17 -16.91
C VAL A 97 15.64 23.55 -17.05
N PRO A 98 16.58 22.74 -16.54
CA PRO A 98 18.00 23.10 -16.51
C PRO A 98 18.56 23.28 -17.93
N ILE A 99 19.59 24.13 -18.06
CA ILE A 99 20.25 24.37 -19.34
C ILE A 99 20.83 23.08 -19.92
N CYS A 100 20.60 22.86 -21.23
CA CYS A 100 21.22 21.78 -21.98
C CYS A 100 22.46 22.28 -22.73
N LEU A 101 23.60 21.61 -22.53
CA LEU A 101 24.85 21.84 -23.25
C LEU A 101 25.24 20.52 -23.93
N GLU A 102 25.43 20.52 -25.25
CA GLU A 102 25.63 19.29 -26.05
C GLU A 102 26.87 18.47 -25.61
N ASP A 103 27.90 19.14 -25.08
CA ASP A 103 29.17 18.52 -24.65
C ASP A 103 29.27 18.26 -23.13
N PHE A 104 28.24 18.61 -22.35
CA PHE A 104 28.28 18.50 -20.90
C PHE A 104 27.05 17.77 -20.36
N ALA A 105 27.26 16.56 -19.84
CA ALA A 105 26.19 15.68 -19.38
C ALA A 105 25.52 16.13 -18.06
N GLY A 106 26.16 16.99 -17.28
CA GLY A 106 25.62 17.56 -16.05
C GLY A 106 24.88 18.88 -16.28
N GLY A 107 23.78 19.14 -15.58
CA GLY A 107 23.16 20.47 -15.60
C GLY A 107 24.02 21.48 -14.84
N VAL A 108 24.13 22.72 -15.33
CA VAL A 108 24.75 23.82 -14.56
C VAL A 108 23.70 24.36 -13.59
N PRO A 109 23.91 24.31 -12.25
CA PRO A 109 22.93 24.80 -11.27
C PRO A 109 23.00 26.34 -11.12
N PRO A 110 21.98 26.98 -10.54
CA PRO A 110 22.09 28.38 -10.13
C PRO A 110 23.07 28.53 -8.97
N CYS A 111 23.75 29.68 -8.89
CA CYS A 111 24.64 29.96 -7.76
C CYS A 111 23.85 30.20 -6.45
N ARG A 112 24.50 29.97 -5.31
CA ARG A 112 23.94 30.20 -3.96
C ARG A 112 23.40 31.63 -3.79
N SER A 113 24.11 32.62 -4.32
CA SER A 113 23.71 34.04 -4.32
C SER A 113 22.32 34.25 -4.95
N VAL A 114 22.02 33.58 -6.06
CA VAL A 114 20.71 33.65 -6.73
C VAL A 114 19.60 33.10 -5.83
N CYS A 115 19.84 31.96 -5.18
CA CYS A 115 18.90 31.39 -4.23
C CYS A 115 18.66 32.33 -3.05
N GLU A 116 19.72 32.89 -2.47
CA GLU A 116 19.61 33.79 -1.32
C GLU A 116 18.83 35.06 -1.64
N ARG A 117 19.03 35.66 -2.82
CA ARG A 117 18.25 36.81 -3.29
C ARG A 117 16.78 36.46 -3.55
N ALA A 118 16.50 35.27 -4.10
CA ALA A 118 15.14 34.79 -4.30
C ALA A 118 14.44 34.55 -2.94
N ARG A 119 15.11 33.85 -2.03
CA ARG A 119 14.62 33.52 -0.69
C ARG A 119 14.38 34.77 0.15
N TYR A 120 15.33 35.71 0.15
CA TYR A 120 15.24 36.95 0.93
C TYR A 120 13.96 37.74 0.63
N GLY A 121 13.60 37.88 -0.65
CA GLY A 121 12.39 38.60 -1.05
C GLY A 121 11.09 37.80 -0.85
N CYS A 122 11.13 36.49 -1.07
CA CYS A 122 9.92 35.68 -1.20
C CYS A 122 9.58 34.82 0.01
N GLU A 123 10.55 34.44 0.85
CA GLU A 123 10.31 33.68 2.08
C GLU A 123 9.39 34.43 3.07
N PRO A 124 9.55 35.75 3.31
CA PRO A 124 8.63 36.48 4.19
C PRO A 124 7.16 36.43 3.71
N VAL A 125 6.96 36.53 2.38
CA VAL A 125 5.64 36.42 1.75
C VAL A 125 5.08 35.01 1.92
N MET A 126 5.89 33.97 1.73
CA MET A 126 5.47 32.59 1.95
C MET A 126 5.07 32.34 3.42
N VAL A 127 5.88 32.81 4.37
CA VAL A 127 5.64 32.64 5.81
C VAL A 127 4.35 33.34 6.24
N GLN A 128 4.05 34.50 5.68
CA GLN A 128 2.80 35.23 5.95
C GLN A 128 1.56 34.39 5.64
N TYR A 129 1.62 33.54 4.61
CA TYR A 129 0.53 32.64 4.21
C TYR A 129 0.70 31.20 4.75
N GLY A 130 1.58 30.98 5.72
CA GLY A 130 1.77 29.69 6.39
C GLY A 130 2.67 28.70 5.64
N PHE A 131 3.36 29.12 4.60
CA PHE A 131 4.31 28.30 3.83
C PHE A 131 5.76 28.58 4.25
N LYS A 132 6.60 27.54 4.26
CA LYS A 132 8.05 27.68 4.50
C LYS A 132 8.83 27.57 3.19
N TRP A 133 10.02 28.15 3.14
CA TRP A 133 10.92 27.96 2.01
C TRP A 133 11.23 26.45 1.82
N PRO A 134 11.05 25.86 0.62
CA PRO A 134 11.13 24.42 0.43
C PRO A 134 12.52 23.84 0.70
N SER A 135 12.60 22.66 1.34
CA SER A 135 13.88 22.02 1.68
C SER A 135 14.75 21.69 0.46
N ARG A 136 14.13 21.29 -0.65
CA ARG A 136 14.80 21.02 -1.93
C ARG A 136 15.34 22.27 -2.65
N MET A 137 15.06 23.47 -2.13
CA MET A 137 15.53 24.76 -2.63
C MET A 137 16.36 25.49 -1.57
N GLN A 138 16.86 24.80 -0.54
CA GLN A 138 17.73 25.43 0.47
C GLN A 138 19.02 25.93 -0.15
N CYS A 139 19.36 27.19 0.14
CA CYS A 139 20.48 27.87 -0.52
C CYS A 139 21.86 27.25 -0.21
N ASP A 140 21.98 26.59 0.94
CA ASP A 140 23.21 25.88 1.34
C ASP A 140 23.60 24.77 0.34
N GLY A 141 22.62 24.20 -0.36
CA GLY A 141 22.80 23.14 -1.35
C GLY A 141 23.35 23.60 -2.71
N PHE A 142 23.47 24.90 -2.95
CA PHE A 142 24.00 25.45 -4.21
C PHE A 142 25.46 25.91 -4.06
N PRO A 143 26.26 25.83 -5.14
CA PRO A 143 27.65 26.26 -5.12
C PRO A 143 27.78 27.77 -4.98
N GLU A 144 28.89 28.22 -4.39
CA GLU A 144 29.26 29.64 -4.39
C GLU A 144 29.57 30.14 -5.81
N TYR A 145 29.48 31.46 -6.00
CA TYR A 145 29.68 32.07 -7.31
C TYR A 145 31.04 31.71 -7.90
N GLY A 146 31.02 31.18 -9.13
CA GLY A 146 32.19 30.71 -9.86
C GLY A 146 31.81 30.16 -11.24
N PRO A 147 32.77 29.62 -12.01
CA PRO A 147 32.53 29.14 -13.38
C PRO A 147 31.60 27.92 -13.47
N MET A 148 31.22 27.31 -12.35
CA MET A 148 30.41 26.09 -12.27
C MET A 148 28.94 26.34 -11.89
N CYS A 149 28.46 27.60 -11.90
CA CYS A 149 27.08 27.93 -11.61
C CYS A 149 26.60 29.18 -12.36
N MET A 150 25.28 29.32 -12.49
CA MET A 150 24.65 30.43 -13.22
C MET A 150 24.23 31.55 -12.26
N ASP A 151 24.71 32.77 -12.50
CA ASP A 151 24.25 34.01 -11.86
C ASP A 151 24.44 35.19 -12.81
N GLU A 152 23.35 35.77 -13.31
CA GLU A 152 23.39 36.95 -14.19
C GLU A 152 24.00 38.19 -13.49
N ARG A 153 23.92 38.24 -12.15
CA ARG A 153 24.41 39.34 -11.31
C ARG A 153 25.77 39.07 -10.68
N LYS A 154 26.51 38.09 -11.19
CA LYS A 154 27.92 37.85 -10.84
C LYS A 154 28.22 37.75 -9.34
N GLY A 155 27.36 37.11 -8.55
CA GLY A 155 27.60 36.87 -7.12
C GLY A 155 27.19 38.02 -6.19
N GLU A 156 26.40 38.99 -6.66
CA GLU A 156 25.88 40.06 -5.80
C GLU A 156 25.09 39.51 -4.59
N PRO A 157 25.35 39.98 -3.36
CA PRO A 157 24.63 39.57 -2.17
C PRO A 157 23.19 40.14 -2.14
N PRO A 158 22.30 39.61 -1.28
CA PRO A 158 20.97 40.17 -1.07
C PRO A 158 21.00 41.65 -0.67
N PRO A 159 20.00 42.46 -1.07
CA PRO A 159 19.90 43.86 -0.64
C PRO A 159 19.89 43.98 0.89
N LEU A 160 20.75 44.85 1.45
CA LEU A 160 20.75 45.17 2.88
C LEU A 160 19.38 45.72 3.31
N ALA A 161 18.81 45.17 4.39
CA ALA A 161 17.50 45.57 4.89
C ALA A 161 17.44 47.07 5.27
N PRO A 162 16.37 47.81 4.91
CA PRO A 162 16.11 49.11 5.49
C PRO A 162 15.72 48.97 6.97
N SER A 163 16.52 49.55 7.86
CA SER A 163 16.21 49.69 9.28
C SER A 163 15.28 50.87 9.51
N THR A 164 13.96 50.67 9.45
CA THR A 164 12.97 51.49 10.16
C THR A 164 11.55 50.96 9.93
N LEU A 165 10.96 50.39 10.97
CA LEU A 165 9.51 50.34 11.11
C LEU A 165 9.18 51.21 12.32
N GLU A 166 8.87 52.48 12.04
CA GLU A 166 8.31 53.41 13.02
C GLU A 166 6.97 52.86 13.51
N ASN A 167 6.85 52.67 14.83
CA ASN A 167 5.59 52.35 15.48
C ASN A 167 4.71 53.61 15.56
N PRO A 168 3.40 53.53 15.28
CA PRO A 168 2.46 54.60 15.57
C PRO A 168 2.29 54.84 17.07
N LEU A 169 2.30 56.13 17.41
CA LEU A 169 2.09 56.78 18.71
C LEU A 169 1.04 56.12 19.62
N VAL A 170 1.43 55.86 20.89
CA VAL A 170 0.52 55.77 22.04
C VAL A 170 0.97 56.81 23.10
N PRO A 171 0.06 57.63 23.68
CA PRO A 171 0.45 58.75 24.53
C PRO A 171 0.75 58.37 25.99
N LYS A 172 1.57 59.23 26.59
CA LYS A 172 2.19 59.23 27.94
C LYS A 172 1.25 58.96 29.12
N GLY A 173 1.78 58.24 30.11
CA GLY A 173 1.37 58.24 31.52
C GLY A 173 2.55 57.96 32.46
N THR A 174 3.01 59.02 33.13
CA THR A 174 3.88 59.20 34.33
C THR A 174 4.35 57.97 35.16
N GLY A 175 5.66 57.95 35.51
CA GLY A 175 6.37 56.95 36.38
C GLY A 175 6.10 57.07 37.90
N PRO A 176 7.02 56.72 38.85
CA PRO A 176 8.44 56.29 38.72
C PRO A 176 8.94 55.15 39.68
N LYS A 177 10.27 54.88 39.62
CA LYS A 177 11.20 54.15 40.54
C LYS A 177 11.44 52.66 40.18
N SER A 178 12.65 52.08 40.09
CA SER A 178 13.99 52.37 40.64
C SER A 178 15.13 51.68 39.84
N LYS A 179 16.35 52.25 39.89
CA LYS A 179 17.66 51.72 39.42
C LYS A 179 18.16 50.52 40.30
N PRO A 180 19.26 49.76 40.03
CA PRO A 180 20.44 50.05 39.18
C PRO A 180 21.01 48.91 38.27
N LYS A 181 21.96 49.30 37.38
CA LYS A 181 22.94 48.54 36.54
C LYS A 181 23.87 47.61 37.37
N PRO A 182 24.86 46.85 36.79
CA PRO A 182 25.14 46.24 35.46
C PRO A 182 25.47 44.70 35.65
N PRO A 183 26.24 43.90 34.85
CA PRO A 183 27.03 44.15 33.63
C PRO A 183 26.98 43.11 32.48
N ILE A 184 27.69 43.51 31.43
CA ILE A 184 28.34 42.75 30.33
C ILE A 184 28.85 41.35 30.72
N GLY A 185 28.62 40.39 29.83
CA GLY A 185 29.30 39.09 29.72
C GLY A 185 28.87 38.41 28.41
N THR A 186 29.56 38.68 27.30
CA THR A 186 30.50 37.75 26.64
C THR A 186 29.85 36.44 26.18
N TYR A 187 29.64 36.36 24.87
CA TYR A 187 29.38 35.11 24.15
C TYR A 187 30.54 34.14 24.39
N ILE A 188 30.23 32.92 24.83
CA ILE A 188 30.82 31.63 24.44
C ILE A 188 30.04 30.57 25.22
N GLY A 189 29.56 29.54 24.52
CA GLY A 189 29.07 28.34 25.19
C GLY A 189 28.07 27.59 24.36
N VAL A 190 28.57 26.78 23.43
CA VAL A 190 27.93 25.52 23.07
C VAL A 190 27.63 24.80 24.38
N THR A 191 26.37 24.78 24.81
CA THR A 191 25.96 24.00 25.99
C THR A 191 25.07 22.85 25.56
N LYS A 192 25.68 21.67 25.70
CA LYS A 192 25.07 20.40 26.07
C LYS A 192 24.23 19.69 25.01
N LYS A 193 24.85 18.62 24.49
CA LYS A 193 24.18 17.33 24.33
C LYS A 193 23.51 17.00 25.67
N ASP A 194 22.23 17.31 25.80
CA ASP A 194 21.40 16.67 26.81
C ASP A 194 21.37 15.18 26.47
N ASP A 195 22.00 14.35 27.30
CA ASP A 195 21.98 12.89 27.17
C ASP A 195 20.58 12.28 27.43
N ASN A 196 19.53 13.13 27.55
CA ASN A 196 18.15 12.70 27.64
C ASN A 196 17.26 13.59 26.74
N CYS A 197 17.07 13.18 25.49
CA CYS A 197 16.13 13.83 24.58
C CYS A 197 14.69 13.56 25.09
N ASP A 198 14.09 14.58 25.72
CA ASP A 198 12.73 14.52 26.25
C ASP A 198 11.70 14.72 25.11
N CYS A 199 11.14 13.62 24.62
CA CYS A 199 10.19 13.61 23.51
C CYS A 199 8.80 14.05 23.98
N LYS A 200 8.21 15.04 23.30
CA LYS A 200 6.91 15.61 23.66
C LYS A 200 5.90 15.45 22.55
N CYS A 201 4.63 15.32 22.93
CA CYS A 201 3.54 15.30 21.96
C CYS A 201 3.39 16.68 21.31
N LYS A 202 3.47 16.73 19.97
CA LYS A 202 3.40 17.97 19.17
C LYS A 202 2.41 17.79 18.03
N SER A 203 1.78 18.88 17.61
CA SER A 203 0.94 18.91 16.41
C SER A 203 1.70 18.31 15.21
N PRO A 204 1.07 17.43 14.39
CA PRO A 204 -0.37 17.14 14.31
C PRO A 204 -0.88 16.05 15.27
N LEU A 205 -0.05 15.52 16.17
CA LEU A 205 -0.48 14.56 17.18
C LEU A 205 -1.34 15.22 18.26
N VAL A 206 -2.21 14.43 18.88
CA VAL A 206 -3.14 14.88 19.91
C VAL A 206 -2.61 14.45 21.28
N SER A 207 -2.34 15.41 22.15
CA SER A 207 -2.05 15.14 23.57
C SER A 207 -3.33 14.71 24.27
N LEU A 208 -3.29 13.56 24.94
CA LEU A 208 -4.41 13.07 25.73
C LEU A 208 -4.45 13.85 27.06
N ASP A 209 -5.63 14.33 27.44
CA ASP A 209 -5.91 15.03 28.69
C ASP A 209 -6.70 14.13 29.66
N ASP A 210 -6.85 14.55 30.92
CA ASP A 210 -7.56 13.79 31.96
C ASP A 210 -9.01 13.42 31.59
N LYS A 211 -9.59 14.09 30.59
CA LYS A 211 -10.94 13.82 30.07
C LYS A 211 -10.98 12.65 29.08
N SER A 212 -9.83 12.28 28.51
CA SER A 212 -9.73 11.18 27.58
C SER A 212 -9.73 9.84 28.33
N PRO A 213 -10.53 8.85 27.88
CA PRO A 213 -10.53 7.51 28.47
C PRO A 213 -9.20 6.76 28.25
N TYR A 214 -8.34 7.30 27.40
CA TYR A 214 -7.02 6.76 27.10
C TYR A 214 -5.89 7.40 27.91
N TYR A 215 -6.19 8.42 28.72
CA TYR A 215 -5.19 9.11 29.49
C TYR A 215 -4.66 8.25 30.64
N ASN A 216 -3.33 8.17 30.74
CA ASN A 216 -2.60 7.42 31.78
C ASN A 216 -3.11 5.98 31.96
N ARG A 217 -3.38 5.32 30.83
CA ARG A 217 -3.87 3.94 30.79
C ARG A 217 -2.84 2.99 31.41
N SER A 218 -3.24 2.31 32.49
CA SER A 218 -2.38 1.40 33.26
C SER A 218 -1.96 0.15 32.49
N ASN A 219 -2.90 -0.46 31.75
CA ASN A 219 -2.62 -1.57 30.84
C ASN A 219 -2.46 -1.05 29.42
N HIS A 220 -1.25 -1.16 28.87
CA HIS A 220 -0.85 -0.67 27.54
C HIS A 220 -0.90 0.87 27.42
N PRO A 221 0.12 1.58 27.94
CA PRO A 221 0.20 3.03 27.82
C PRO A 221 0.30 3.42 26.34
N ILE A 222 -0.43 4.48 25.96
CA ILE A 222 -0.35 5.00 24.60
C ILE A 222 0.96 5.80 24.48
N VAL A 223 1.87 5.25 23.68
CA VAL A 223 3.16 5.86 23.38
C VAL A 223 3.30 5.99 21.87
N THR A 224 3.45 7.22 21.40
CA THR A 224 3.68 7.53 19.98
C THR A 224 5.01 8.25 19.86
N GLY A 225 5.94 7.69 19.06
CA GLY A 225 7.24 8.33 18.84
C GLY A 225 8.08 8.52 20.11
N ASN A 226 7.91 7.69 21.14
CA ASN A 226 8.54 7.85 22.47
C ASN A 226 7.95 8.98 23.34
N ALA A 227 6.83 9.59 22.94
CA ALA A 227 6.03 10.48 23.79
C ALA A 227 4.83 9.73 24.39
N THR A 228 4.71 9.74 25.73
CA THR A 228 3.57 9.15 26.47
C THR A 228 2.33 10.01 26.36
N ASN A 229 1.14 9.40 26.46
CA ASN A 229 -0.16 10.08 26.37
C ASN A 229 -0.30 10.90 25.06
N CYS A 230 0.27 10.38 23.98
CA CYS A 230 0.28 11.03 22.68
C CYS A 230 -0.41 10.13 21.65
N ALA A 231 -1.49 10.59 21.06
CA ALA A 231 -2.34 9.81 20.16
C ALA A 231 -2.32 10.35 18.72
N LEU A 232 -2.61 9.48 17.77
CA LEU A 232 -2.85 9.87 16.39
C LEU A 232 -4.25 10.50 16.26
N PRO A 233 -4.38 11.61 15.52
CA PRO A 233 -5.68 12.19 15.19
C PRO A 233 -6.51 11.22 14.33
N CYS A 234 -7.83 11.21 14.53
CA CYS A 234 -8.78 10.39 13.79
C CYS A 234 -8.80 10.73 12.29
N ARG A 235 -8.98 12.03 12.00
CA ARG A 235 -8.73 12.65 10.71
C ARG A 235 -7.52 13.54 10.92
N GLY A 236 -6.36 13.01 10.58
CA GLY A 236 -5.14 13.78 10.68
C GLY A 236 -4.87 14.60 9.44
N ASP A 237 -4.02 15.62 9.59
CA ASP A 237 -3.20 16.19 8.51
C ASP A 237 -2.14 15.18 7.98
N TYR A 238 -2.38 13.88 8.18
CA TYR A 238 -1.52 12.75 7.78
C TYR A 238 -1.66 12.43 6.29
N GLY A 239 -2.78 12.82 5.70
CA GLY A 239 -2.97 12.83 4.26
C GLY A 239 -3.70 14.08 3.82
N SER A 240 -3.44 14.56 2.60
CA SER A 240 -4.24 15.61 2.02
C SER A 240 -5.70 15.15 1.90
N PRO A 241 -6.69 16.06 1.91
CA PRO A 241 -8.08 15.69 1.65
C PRO A 241 -8.25 14.84 0.38
N ASP A 242 -7.42 15.09 -0.63
CA ASP A 242 -7.36 14.33 -1.88
C ASP A 242 -6.83 12.90 -1.67
N GLU A 243 -5.81 12.71 -0.83
CA GLU A 243 -5.30 11.38 -0.46
C GLU A 243 -6.40 10.57 0.26
N ILE A 244 -7.15 11.17 1.20
CA ILE A 244 -8.24 10.47 1.91
C ILE A 244 -9.40 10.11 0.97
N ASN A 245 -9.77 11.02 0.07
CA ASN A 245 -10.79 10.78 -0.95
C ASN A 245 -10.35 9.68 -1.92
N PHE A 246 -9.08 9.70 -2.35
CA PHE A 246 -8.51 8.66 -3.18
C PHE A 246 -8.51 7.31 -2.48
N ALA A 247 -8.08 7.22 -1.21
CA ALA A 247 -8.07 5.98 -0.44
C ALA A 247 -9.48 5.38 -0.36
N THR A 248 -10.49 6.23 -0.15
CA THR A 248 -11.90 5.82 -0.09
C THR A 248 -12.36 5.25 -1.44
N TRP A 249 -12.11 5.96 -2.54
CA TRP A 249 -12.43 5.48 -3.89
C TRP A 249 -11.71 4.18 -4.25
N TRP A 250 -10.40 4.13 -3.98
CA TRP A 250 -9.53 2.99 -4.24
C TRP A 250 -10.02 1.74 -3.52
N LEU A 251 -10.27 1.84 -2.21
CA LEU A 251 -10.78 0.74 -1.41
C LEU A 251 -12.17 0.30 -1.89
N SER A 252 -13.05 1.24 -2.24
CA SER A 252 -14.41 0.94 -2.76
C SER A 252 -14.35 0.12 -4.04
N LEU A 253 -13.52 0.54 -4.99
CA LEU A 253 -13.39 -0.11 -6.29
C LEU A 253 -12.90 -1.55 -6.15
N TRP A 254 -11.80 -1.74 -5.43
CA TRP A 254 -11.16 -3.05 -5.33
C TRP A 254 -11.94 -4.01 -4.43
N SER A 255 -12.52 -3.51 -3.33
CA SER A 255 -13.38 -4.35 -2.48
C SER A 255 -14.69 -4.70 -3.17
N GLY A 256 -15.30 -3.79 -3.94
CA GLY A 256 -16.47 -4.06 -4.76
C GLY A 256 -16.20 -5.11 -5.84
N LEU A 257 -15.08 -4.98 -6.56
CA LEU A 257 -14.67 -5.98 -7.56
C LEU A 257 -14.41 -7.35 -6.93
N CYS A 258 -13.67 -7.39 -5.82
CA CYS A 258 -13.40 -8.61 -5.06
C CYS A 258 -14.70 -9.27 -4.57
N CYS A 259 -15.63 -8.49 -4.02
CA CYS A 259 -16.94 -8.96 -3.55
C CYS A 259 -17.73 -9.60 -4.70
N PHE A 260 -17.81 -8.92 -5.84
CA PHE A 260 -18.53 -9.42 -7.01
C PHE A 260 -17.94 -10.72 -7.57
N THR A 261 -16.63 -10.78 -7.78
CA THR A 261 -15.97 -11.95 -8.36
C THR A 261 -16.03 -13.17 -7.44
N THR A 262 -15.86 -12.96 -6.12
CA THR A 262 -15.95 -14.03 -5.12
C THR A 262 -17.40 -14.49 -4.90
N PHE A 263 -18.38 -13.58 -4.95
CA PHE A 263 -19.80 -13.94 -4.85
C PHE A 263 -20.24 -14.85 -6.01
N ILE A 264 -19.90 -14.48 -7.27
CA ILE A 264 -20.20 -15.32 -8.44
C ILE A 264 -19.56 -16.71 -8.32
N THR A 265 -18.36 -16.77 -7.75
CA THR A 265 -17.65 -18.02 -7.51
C THR A 265 -18.41 -18.93 -6.55
N LEU A 266 -18.84 -18.40 -5.40
CA LEU A 266 -19.60 -19.18 -4.43
C LEU A 266 -20.95 -19.61 -5.00
N LEU A 267 -21.63 -18.73 -5.74
CA LEU A 267 -22.89 -19.06 -6.37
C LEU A 267 -22.71 -20.16 -7.44
N THR A 268 -21.63 -20.11 -8.21
CA THR A 268 -21.27 -21.19 -9.16
C THR A 268 -21.04 -22.52 -8.44
N PHE A 269 -20.40 -22.51 -7.27
CA PHE A 269 -20.23 -23.71 -6.44
C PHE A 269 -21.57 -24.22 -5.91
N LEU A 270 -22.48 -23.35 -5.46
CA LEU A 270 -23.81 -23.74 -4.98
C LEU A 270 -24.68 -24.36 -6.09
N ILE A 271 -24.55 -23.88 -7.33
CA ILE A 271 -25.26 -24.42 -8.49
C ILE A 271 -24.74 -25.81 -8.88
N ASP A 272 -23.42 -26.02 -8.85
CA ASP A 272 -22.79 -27.31 -9.18
C ASP A 272 -21.66 -27.69 -8.20
N PRO A 273 -22.02 -28.26 -7.03
CA PRO A 273 -21.03 -28.63 -6.01
C PRO A 273 -20.09 -29.75 -6.44
N ASN A 274 -20.55 -30.62 -7.36
CA ASN A 274 -19.79 -31.78 -7.82
C ASN A 274 -18.62 -31.41 -8.74
N ARG A 275 -18.63 -30.18 -9.27
CA ARG A 275 -17.58 -29.64 -10.12
C ARG A 275 -16.26 -29.43 -9.37
N PHE A 276 -16.31 -29.06 -8.09
CA PHE A 276 -15.14 -28.65 -7.30
C PHE A 276 -14.73 -29.75 -6.32
N LYS A 277 -14.05 -30.76 -6.84
CA LYS A 277 -13.44 -31.82 -6.02
C LYS A 277 -12.03 -31.40 -5.59
N TYR A 278 -11.48 -32.06 -4.57
CA TYR A 278 -10.06 -31.92 -4.26
C TYR A 278 -9.22 -32.35 -5.48
N PRO A 279 -8.14 -31.63 -5.82
CA PRO A 279 -7.46 -30.56 -5.05
C PRO A 279 -7.96 -29.13 -5.34
N GLU A 280 -8.99 -28.91 -6.17
CA GLU A 280 -9.48 -27.56 -6.52
C GLU A 280 -10.36 -26.93 -5.43
N ARG A 281 -11.00 -27.76 -4.60
CA ARG A 281 -11.97 -27.34 -3.58
C ARG A 281 -11.49 -26.22 -2.62
N PRO A 282 -10.21 -26.16 -2.18
CA PRO A 282 -9.70 -25.05 -1.37
C PRO A 282 -9.91 -23.66 -1.97
N ILE A 283 -9.94 -23.51 -3.31
CA ILE A 283 -10.19 -22.23 -3.99
C ILE A 283 -11.58 -21.67 -3.63
N VAL A 284 -12.57 -22.54 -3.42
CA VAL A 284 -13.93 -22.13 -3.03
C VAL A 284 -13.92 -21.53 -1.62
N TYR A 285 -13.22 -22.17 -0.67
CA TYR A 285 -13.10 -21.66 0.71
C TYR A 285 -12.28 -20.37 0.77
N LEU A 286 -11.24 -20.27 -0.06
CA LEU A 286 -10.47 -19.04 -0.23
C LEU A 286 -11.36 -17.89 -0.74
N SER A 287 -12.18 -18.14 -1.76
CA SER A 287 -13.15 -17.14 -2.25
C SER A 287 -14.21 -16.79 -1.21
N ALA A 288 -14.64 -17.75 -0.37
CA ALA A 288 -15.53 -17.47 0.76
C ALA A 288 -14.91 -16.52 1.78
N CYS A 289 -13.62 -16.71 2.10
CA CYS A 289 -12.88 -15.82 3.00
C CYS A 289 -12.78 -14.41 2.39
N TYR A 290 -12.41 -14.30 1.12
CA TYR A 290 -12.26 -12.99 0.46
C TYR A 290 -13.58 -12.26 0.23
N LEU A 291 -14.70 -12.98 0.12
CA LEU A 291 -16.03 -12.34 0.16
C LEU A 291 -16.22 -11.61 1.50
N MET A 292 -15.93 -12.28 2.62
CA MET A 292 -16.06 -11.67 3.95
C MET A 292 -15.06 -10.52 4.17
N VAL A 293 -13.80 -10.68 3.73
CA VAL A 293 -12.80 -9.60 3.78
C VAL A 293 -13.27 -8.39 2.98
N SER A 294 -13.81 -8.59 1.78
CA SER A 294 -14.32 -7.51 0.94
C SER A 294 -15.52 -6.79 1.58
N VAL A 295 -16.43 -7.53 2.21
CA VAL A 295 -17.53 -6.96 3.01
C VAL A 295 -16.99 -6.12 4.16
N GLY A 296 -15.93 -6.58 4.85
CA GLY A 296 -15.26 -5.82 5.91
C GLY A 296 -14.80 -4.43 5.46
N TYR A 297 -14.19 -4.33 4.27
CA TYR A 297 -13.82 -3.05 3.67
C TYR A 297 -15.04 -2.21 3.24
N LEU A 298 -16.08 -2.83 2.69
CA LEU A 298 -17.28 -2.14 2.20
C LEU A 298 -18.16 -1.55 3.32
N ILE A 299 -18.13 -2.12 4.54
CA ILE A 299 -18.89 -1.59 5.69
C ILE A 299 -18.54 -0.12 5.96
N ARG A 300 -17.29 0.29 5.68
CA ARG A 300 -16.85 1.69 5.80
C ARG A 300 -17.70 2.65 4.98
N LEU A 301 -18.22 2.24 3.83
CA LEU A 301 -19.03 3.10 2.97
C LEU A 301 -20.39 3.43 3.59
N TRP A 302 -20.93 2.54 4.41
CA TRP A 302 -22.24 2.72 5.02
C TRP A 302 -22.16 3.35 6.41
N ARG A 303 -21.23 2.90 7.26
CA ARG A 303 -21.09 3.41 8.64
C ARG A 303 -20.21 4.66 8.73
N GLY A 304 -19.33 4.85 7.75
CA GLY A 304 -18.39 5.96 7.73
C GLY A 304 -17.13 5.72 8.56
N HIS A 305 -16.12 6.53 8.28
CA HIS A 305 -14.79 6.50 8.91
C HIS A 305 -14.85 6.68 10.43
N GLU A 306 -15.60 7.68 10.88
CA GLU A 306 -15.66 8.08 12.30
C GLU A 306 -16.18 6.97 13.19
N GLU A 307 -17.24 6.30 12.75
CA GLU A 307 -17.92 5.31 13.58
C GLU A 307 -17.05 4.06 13.78
N ILE A 308 -16.30 3.67 12.75
CA ILE A 308 -15.47 2.46 12.76
C ILE A 308 -14.12 2.73 13.42
N ALA A 309 -13.34 3.68 12.91
CA ALA A 309 -11.93 3.83 13.28
C ALA A 309 -11.66 4.83 14.42
N CYS A 310 -12.64 5.66 14.78
CA CYS A 310 -12.40 6.82 15.64
C CYS A 310 -13.17 6.82 16.95
N LYS A 311 -12.59 7.49 17.94
CA LYS A 311 -13.23 7.82 19.21
C LYS A 311 -12.98 9.30 19.51
N GLY A 312 -13.97 10.14 19.22
CA GLY A 312 -13.79 11.60 19.29
C GLY A 312 -12.82 12.07 18.21
N ASN A 313 -11.81 12.85 18.59
CA ASN A 313 -10.81 13.40 17.67
C ASN A 313 -9.59 12.50 17.45
N VAL A 314 -9.51 11.34 18.11
CA VAL A 314 -8.39 10.38 17.99
C VAL A 314 -8.84 9.05 17.41
N VAL A 315 -7.88 8.29 16.87
CA VAL A 315 -8.14 6.90 16.47
C VAL A 315 -8.46 6.02 17.69
N ARG A 316 -9.11 4.88 17.46
CA ARG A 316 -9.39 3.89 18.51
C ARG A 316 -8.13 3.15 18.93
N TYR A 317 -7.96 2.96 20.23
CA TYR A 317 -6.85 2.20 20.83
C TYR A 317 -7.40 1.04 21.67
N GLY A 318 -7.37 -0.17 21.13
CA GLY A 318 -8.02 -1.34 21.70
C GLY A 318 -9.55 -1.38 21.50
N ILE A 319 -10.12 -2.56 21.70
CA ILE A 319 -11.57 -2.77 21.76
C ILE A 319 -12.04 -2.51 23.19
N GLU A 320 -12.86 -1.49 23.39
CA GLU A 320 -13.53 -1.25 24.67
C GLU A 320 -14.83 -2.06 24.77
N THR A 321 -15.20 -2.46 25.98
CA THR A 321 -16.50 -3.09 26.26
C THR A 321 -17.62 -2.05 26.18
N GLY A 322 -18.26 -1.91 25.01
CA GLY A 322 -19.40 -1.02 24.81
C GLY A 322 -19.99 -1.10 23.39
N PRO A 323 -21.23 -0.64 23.18
CA PRO A 323 -21.89 -0.70 21.87
C PRO A 323 -21.21 0.20 20.82
N THR A 324 -20.47 1.22 21.26
CA THR A 324 -19.76 2.16 20.39
C THR A 324 -18.54 1.56 19.70
N SER A 325 -18.01 0.41 20.15
CA SER A 325 -16.88 -0.30 19.52
C SER A 325 -17.32 -1.47 18.63
N ALA A 326 -18.64 -1.76 18.54
CA ALA A 326 -19.15 -2.95 17.88
C ALA A 326 -18.72 -3.02 16.39
N TRP A 327 -18.82 -1.92 15.66
CA TRP A 327 -18.46 -1.87 14.24
C TRP A 327 -16.97 -2.03 13.98
N CYS A 328 -16.13 -1.48 14.86
CA CYS A 328 -14.68 -1.69 14.84
C CYS A 328 -14.36 -3.19 14.95
N THR A 329 -14.95 -3.86 15.94
CA THR A 329 -14.78 -5.31 16.15
C THR A 329 -15.31 -6.12 14.97
N VAL A 330 -16.49 -5.78 14.42
CA VAL A 330 -17.05 -6.49 13.25
C VAL A 330 -16.13 -6.39 12.04
N VAL A 331 -15.64 -5.18 11.72
CA VAL A 331 -14.73 -4.97 10.58
C VAL A 331 -13.40 -5.69 10.82
N PHE A 332 -12.85 -5.60 12.03
CA PHE A 332 -11.66 -6.34 12.43
C PHE A 332 -11.83 -7.85 12.21
N LEU A 333 -12.93 -8.45 12.70
CA LEU A 333 -13.21 -9.88 12.51
C LEU A 333 -13.33 -10.24 11.03
N LEU A 334 -14.04 -9.43 10.24
CA LEU A 334 -14.22 -9.69 8.81
C LEU A 334 -12.89 -9.66 8.04
N ILE A 335 -11.99 -8.75 8.37
CA ILE A 335 -10.72 -8.58 7.65
C ILE A 335 -9.66 -9.54 8.18
N TYR A 336 -9.43 -9.58 9.50
CA TYR A 336 -8.33 -10.33 10.09
C TYR A 336 -8.59 -11.84 10.14
N TYR A 337 -9.71 -12.28 10.73
CA TYR A 337 -9.98 -13.72 10.89
C TYR A 337 -10.07 -14.42 9.52
N PHE A 338 -10.86 -13.85 8.59
CA PHE A 338 -10.98 -14.43 7.26
C PHE A 338 -9.72 -14.22 6.41
N GLY A 339 -8.97 -13.13 6.61
CA GLY A 339 -7.66 -12.94 5.99
C GLY A 339 -6.69 -14.06 6.37
N MET A 340 -6.56 -14.35 7.66
CA MET A 340 -5.69 -15.42 8.17
C MET A 340 -6.17 -16.81 7.74
N ALA A 341 -7.49 -17.06 7.76
CA ALA A 341 -8.07 -18.30 7.25
C ALA A 341 -7.79 -18.48 5.75
N SER A 342 -7.83 -17.41 4.95
CA SER A 342 -7.53 -17.47 3.52
C SER A 342 -6.09 -17.90 3.25
N SER A 343 -5.13 -17.41 4.05
CA SER A 343 -3.72 -17.80 3.93
C SER A 343 -3.50 -19.27 4.29
N LEU A 344 -4.21 -19.79 5.30
CA LEU A 344 -4.20 -21.23 5.59
C LEU A 344 -4.83 -22.06 4.47
N TRP A 345 -5.94 -21.61 3.88
CA TRP A 345 -6.54 -22.28 2.73
C TRP A 345 -5.63 -22.29 1.51
N TRP A 346 -4.79 -21.26 1.33
CA TRP A 346 -3.74 -21.27 0.31
C TRP A 346 -2.62 -22.28 0.62
N VAL A 347 -2.22 -22.44 1.88
CA VAL A 347 -1.29 -23.52 2.28
C VAL A 347 -1.90 -24.89 2.00
N VAL A 348 -3.19 -25.09 2.31
CA VAL A 348 -3.92 -26.33 2.00
C VAL A 348 -4.00 -26.55 0.48
N LEU A 349 -4.24 -25.51 -0.31
CA LEU A 349 -4.21 -25.60 -1.78
C LEU A 349 -2.84 -26.06 -2.28
N SER A 350 -1.77 -25.46 -1.76
CA SER A 350 -0.39 -25.80 -2.12
C SER A 350 -0.02 -27.23 -1.71
N LEU A 351 -0.43 -27.66 -0.51
CA LEU A 351 -0.26 -29.03 -0.01
C LEU A 351 -1.02 -30.03 -0.88
N THR A 352 -2.32 -29.82 -1.09
CA THR A 352 -3.15 -30.74 -1.87
C THR A 352 -2.72 -30.81 -3.34
N TRP A 353 -2.20 -29.70 -3.88
CA TRP A 353 -1.54 -29.69 -5.18
C TRP A 353 -0.27 -30.54 -5.18
N TYR A 354 0.61 -30.41 -4.18
CA TYR A 354 1.80 -31.27 -4.03
C TYR A 354 1.43 -32.75 -3.89
N LEU A 355 0.45 -33.09 -3.04
CA LEU A 355 -0.01 -34.47 -2.85
C LEU A 355 -0.53 -35.08 -4.15
N ALA A 356 -1.33 -34.30 -4.90
CA ALA A 356 -1.83 -34.74 -6.20
C ALA A 356 -0.68 -34.89 -7.21
N ALA A 357 0.16 -33.85 -7.36
CA ALA A 357 1.14 -33.74 -8.43
C ALA A 357 2.39 -34.57 -8.20
N GLY A 358 2.89 -34.59 -6.97
CA GLY A 358 4.12 -35.29 -6.60
C GLY A 358 3.90 -36.69 -6.06
N LEU A 359 2.90 -36.88 -5.20
CA LEU A 359 2.60 -38.18 -4.60
C LEU A 359 1.51 -38.96 -5.34
N LYS A 360 0.94 -38.40 -6.42
CA LYS A 360 -0.11 -39.01 -7.24
C LYS A 360 -1.38 -39.37 -6.47
N TRP A 361 -1.70 -38.63 -5.41
CA TRP A 361 -2.92 -38.88 -4.65
C TRP A 361 -4.16 -38.56 -5.49
N GLY A 362 -5.14 -39.47 -5.45
CA GLY A 362 -6.46 -39.25 -6.03
C GLY A 362 -7.30 -38.27 -5.21
N SER A 363 -8.36 -37.73 -5.82
CA SER A 363 -9.27 -36.79 -5.15
C SER A 363 -9.95 -37.37 -3.91
N GLU A 364 -10.25 -38.67 -3.90
CA GLU A 364 -10.85 -39.39 -2.77
C GLU A 364 -9.87 -39.55 -1.60
N ALA A 365 -8.60 -39.84 -1.88
CA ALA A 365 -7.55 -39.98 -0.87
C ALA A 365 -7.24 -38.64 -0.17
N ILE A 366 -7.31 -37.52 -0.91
CA ILE A 366 -7.19 -36.19 -0.32
C ILE A 366 -8.46 -35.86 0.48
N ALA A 367 -9.63 -36.19 -0.06
CA ALA A 367 -10.91 -35.90 0.58
C ALA A 367 -11.11 -36.64 1.93
N SER A 368 -10.54 -37.83 2.10
CA SER A 368 -10.60 -38.55 3.39
C SER A 368 -9.93 -37.77 4.54
N HIS A 369 -8.96 -36.92 4.24
CA HIS A 369 -8.26 -36.07 5.21
C HIS A 369 -8.84 -34.65 5.32
N ALA A 370 -9.96 -34.36 4.64
CA ALA A 370 -10.52 -33.01 4.59
C ALA A 370 -10.88 -32.43 5.96
N HIS A 371 -11.27 -33.28 6.91
CA HIS A 371 -11.60 -32.85 8.28
C HIS A 371 -10.42 -32.14 8.96
N LEU A 372 -9.18 -32.62 8.77
CA LEU A 372 -7.99 -31.98 9.33
C LEU A 372 -7.73 -30.62 8.70
N PHE A 373 -7.90 -30.50 7.38
CA PHE A 373 -7.74 -29.22 6.68
C PHE A 373 -8.71 -28.17 7.21
N HIS A 374 -9.96 -28.55 7.42
CA HIS A 374 -10.99 -27.67 7.98
C HIS A 374 -10.70 -27.27 9.43
N ILE A 375 -10.31 -28.21 10.28
CA ILE A 375 -9.98 -27.91 11.69
C ILE A 375 -8.82 -26.91 11.73
N LEU A 376 -7.73 -27.16 11.00
CA LEU A 376 -6.56 -26.26 11.00
C LEU A 376 -6.90 -24.88 10.43
N ALA A 377 -7.59 -24.82 9.29
CA ALA A 377 -7.86 -23.56 8.60
C ALA A 377 -8.84 -22.64 9.35
N TRP A 378 -9.70 -23.18 10.22
CA TRP A 378 -10.69 -22.39 10.97
C TRP A 378 -10.33 -22.17 12.43
N VAL A 379 -9.79 -23.20 13.11
CA VAL A 379 -9.49 -23.11 14.55
C VAL A 379 -8.25 -22.25 14.81
N LEU A 380 -7.20 -22.36 13.99
CA LEU A 380 -5.98 -21.57 14.20
C LEU A 380 -6.24 -20.05 14.09
N PRO A 381 -6.93 -19.53 13.06
CA PRO A 381 -7.30 -18.11 13.02
C PRO A 381 -8.25 -17.71 14.14
N ALA A 382 -9.18 -18.58 14.56
CA ALA A 382 -10.10 -18.29 15.65
C ALA A 382 -9.34 -18.07 16.96
N LEU A 383 -8.40 -18.96 17.28
CA LEU A 383 -7.55 -18.85 18.46
C LEU A 383 -6.68 -17.59 18.39
N GLY A 384 -6.03 -17.33 17.26
CA GLY A 384 -5.22 -16.13 17.07
C GLY A 384 -6.03 -14.83 17.20
N THR A 385 -7.28 -14.83 16.72
CA THR A 385 -8.21 -13.71 16.85
C THR A 385 -8.63 -13.49 18.30
N PHE A 386 -8.97 -14.56 19.01
CA PHE A 386 -9.30 -14.48 20.44
C PHE A 386 -8.14 -13.89 21.24
N VAL A 387 -6.92 -14.40 21.05
CA VAL A 387 -5.72 -13.90 21.74
C VAL A 387 -5.48 -12.42 21.43
N ALA A 388 -5.58 -12.01 20.16
CA ALA A 388 -5.39 -10.62 19.76
C ALA A 388 -6.43 -9.66 20.37
N ILE A 389 -7.69 -10.09 20.53
CA ILE A 389 -8.73 -9.32 21.22
C ILE A 389 -8.40 -9.21 22.72
N THR A 390 -8.00 -10.31 23.37
CA THR A 390 -7.68 -10.31 24.81
C THR A 390 -6.44 -9.47 25.13
N ASP A 391 -5.48 -9.39 24.21
CA ASP A 391 -4.31 -8.51 24.30
C ASP A 391 -4.68 -7.03 24.01
N GLY A 392 -5.89 -6.75 23.51
CA GLY A 392 -6.27 -5.39 23.13
C GLY A 392 -5.40 -4.84 21.99
N ALA A 393 -4.99 -5.71 21.07
CA ALA A 393 -4.07 -5.39 19.97
C ALA A 393 -4.75 -4.74 18.74
N VAL A 394 -6.07 -4.55 18.80
CA VAL A 394 -6.91 -4.04 17.71
C VAL A 394 -7.06 -2.52 17.83
N ASP A 395 -6.61 -1.80 16.82
CA ASP A 395 -6.62 -0.34 16.78
C ASP A 395 -7.25 0.19 15.48
N GLY A 396 -7.77 1.42 15.53
CA GLY A 396 -8.23 2.12 14.35
C GLY A 396 -7.08 2.61 13.47
N ASP A 397 -7.29 2.60 12.15
CA ASP A 397 -6.38 3.20 11.18
C ASP A 397 -6.96 4.51 10.62
N ALA A 398 -6.17 5.58 10.66
CA ALA A 398 -6.58 6.93 10.27
C ALA A 398 -6.70 7.12 8.75
N ILE A 399 -6.03 6.30 7.93
CA ILE A 399 -6.04 6.44 6.46
C ILE A 399 -7.16 5.59 5.86
N SER A 400 -7.16 4.31 6.18
CA SER A 400 -8.12 3.34 5.65
C SER A 400 -9.45 3.32 6.37
N GLY A 401 -9.57 3.94 7.55
CA GLY A 401 -10.84 4.06 8.27
C GLY A 401 -11.44 2.74 8.71
N ILE A 402 -10.59 1.75 8.95
CA ILE A 402 -10.96 0.41 9.44
C ILE A 402 -10.20 0.10 10.73
N CYS A 403 -10.61 -0.96 11.42
CA CYS A 403 -9.89 -1.50 12.57
C CYS A 403 -9.06 -2.71 12.17
N SER A 404 -7.78 -2.71 12.57
CA SER A 404 -6.81 -3.77 12.30
C SER A 404 -5.83 -3.90 13.46
N ILE A 405 -5.06 -4.99 13.50
CA ILE A 405 -4.04 -5.21 14.53
C ILE A 405 -2.75 -4.47 14.19
N GLY A 406 -2.08 -3.94 15.22
CA GLY A 406 -0.70 -3.49 15.10
C GLY A 406 -0.51 -2.17 14.35
N ASN A 407 -1.59 -1.40 14.18
CA ASN A 407 -1.48 -0.09 13.56
C ASN A 407 -0.59 0.85 14.40
N GLN A 408 -0.62 0.72 15.73
CA GLN A 408 0.07 1.65 16.63
C GLN A 408 1.28 1.03 17.34
N ASP A 409 1.37 -0.30 17.35
CA ASP A 409 2.43 -1.04 18.03
C ASP A 409 3.11 -2.01 17.04
N PRO A 410 4.41 -1.78 16.71
CA PRO A 410 5.15 -2.61 15.79
C PRO A 410 5.35 -4.04 16.30
N LEU A 411 5.40 -4.27 17.62
CA LEU A 411 5.55 -5.60 18.20
C LEU A 411 4.30 -6.45 17.94
N ARG A 412 3.13 -5.86 18.15
CA ARG A 412 1.84 -6.52 17.88
C ARG A 412 1.64 -6.79 16.41
N LEU A 413 2.00 -5.84 15.54
CA LEU A 413 1.99 -6.04 14.09
C LEU A 413 2.87 -7.23 13.69
N SER A 414 4.07 -7.31 14.27
CA SER A 414 5.02 -8.38 14.01
C SER A 414 4.49 -9.75 14.44
N ILE A 415 4.00 -9.87 15.67
CA ILE A 415 3.56 -11.14 16.27
C ILE A 415 2.28 -11.67 15.62
N TYR A 416 1.28 -10.83 15.39
CA TYR A 416 -0.05 -11.29 14.95
C TYR A 416 -0.24 -11.30 13.43
N ILE A 417 0.51 -10.48 12.69
CA ILE A 417 0.34 -10.39 11.23
C ILE A 417 1.59 -10.88 10.50
N VAL A 418 2.74 -10.23 10.69
CA VAL A 418 3.93 -10.50 9.87
C VAL A 418 4.48 -11.90 10.08
N ALA A 419 4.67 -12.33 11.34
CA ALA A 419 5.24 -13.64 11.64
C ALA A 419 4.35 -14.81 11.18
N PRO A 420 3.03 -14.85 11.46
CA PRO A 420 2.17 -15.91 10.95
C PRO A 420 2.08 -15.91 9.43
N LEU A 421 1.91 -14.77 8.77
CA LEU A 421 1.87 -14.70 7.31
C LEU A 421 3.20 -15.15 6.69
N GLY A 422 4.33 -14.76 7.28
CA GLY A 422 5.66 -15.19 6.85
C GLY A 422 5.85 -16.71 6.97
N ILE A 423 5.48 -17.30 8.12
CA ILE A 423 5.55 -18.75 8.35
C ILE A 423 4.66 -19.49 7.33
N LEU A 424 3.42 -19.03 7.14
CA LEU A 424 2.49 -19.64 6.19
C LEU A 424 3.00 -19.53 4.76
N LEU A 425 3.54 -18.37 4.37
CA LEU A 425 4.13 -18.16 3.03
C LEU A 425 5.30 -19.11 2.78
N VAL A 426 6.22 -19.25 3.74
CA VAL A 426 7.35 -20.18 3.64
C VAL A 426 6.86 -21.63 3.54
N LEU A 427 5.87 -22.01 4.37
CA LEU A 427 5.31 -23.35 4.34
C LEU A 427 4.65 -23.66 3.00
N GLY A 428 3.76 -22.79 2.51
CA GLY A 428 3.09 -23.02 1.22
C GLY A 428 4.04 -23.01 0.03
N THR A 429 5.01 -22.08 0.00
CA THR A 429 6.03 -22.03 -1.07
C THR A 429 6.91 -23.29 -1.06
N SER A 430 7.22 -23.86 0.10
CA SER A 430 7.94 -25.14 0.19
C SER A 430 7.18 -26.30 -0.48
N PHE A 431 5.86 -26.37 -0.30
CA PHE A 431 5.02 -27.36 -0.99
C PHE A 431 4.94 -27.10 -2.50
N LEU A 432 4.86 -25.84 -2.93
CA LEU A 432 4.88 -25.48 -4.35
C LEU A 432 6.21 -25.87 -5.01
N LEU A 433 7.33 -25.62 -4.34
CA LEU A 433 8.64 -26.03 -4.84
C LEU A 433 8.74 -27.57 -4.92
N ALA A 434 8.34 -28.27 -3.87
CA ALA A 434 8.34 -29.73 -3.84
C ALA A 434 7.46 -30.34 -4.95
N GLY A 435 6.27 -29.78 -5.20
CA GLY A 435 5.39 -30.24 -6.26
C GLY A 435 5.90 -29.91 -7.65
N PHE A 436 6.56 -28.77 -7.85
CA PHE A 436 7.18 -28.43 -9.13
C PHE A 436 8.33 -29.38 -9.45
N ILE A 437 9.22 -29.64 -8.47
CA ILE A 437 10.31 -30.63 -8.60
C ILE A 437 9.75 -32.01 -8.95
N ALA A 438 8.68 -32.44 -8.28
CA ALA A 438 8.07 -33.73 -8.53
C ALA A 438 7.42 -33.83 -9.93
N LEU A 439 6.74 -32.78 -10.39
CA LEU A 439 6.19 -32.71 -11.74
C LEU A 439 7.27 -32.78 -12.82
N VAL A 440 8.39 -32.08 -12.63
CA VAL A 440 9.53 -32.13 -13.58
C VAL A 440 10.12 -33.54 -13.64
N ARG A 441 10.35 -34.19 -12.49
CA ARG A 441 10.83 -35.58 -12.44
C ARG A 441 9.89 -36.55 -13.15
N ILE A 442 8.58 -36.44 -12.92
CA ILE A 442 7.58 -37.31 -13.55
C ILE A 442 7.53 -37.06 -15.06
N ARG A 443 7.57 -35.81 -15.52
CA ARG A 443 7.60 -35.47 -16.94
C ARG A 443 8.83 -36.01 -17.65
N GLN A 444 10.00 -35.96 -17.03
CA GLN A 444 11.23 -36.54 -17.57
C GLN A 444 11.12 -38.06 -17.75
N VAL A 445 10.43 -38.75 -16.83
CA VAL A 445 10.21 -40.21 -16.90
C VAL A 445 9.11 -40.58 -17.91
N ILE A 446 7.99 -39.86 -17.93
CA ILE A 446 6.86 -40.12 -18.86
C ILE A 446 7.23 -39.74 -20.30
N ALA A 447 8.07 -38.71 -20.52
CA ALA A 447 8.59 -38.41 -21.86
C ALA A 447 9.35 -39.59 -22.48
N ARG A 448 9.82 -40.55 -21.66
CA ARG A 448 10.48 -41.79 -22.11
C ARG A 448 9.51 -42.95 -22.35
N GLN A 449 8.23 -42.85 -21.95
CA GLN A 449 7.23 -43.91 -22.11
C GLN A 449 6.04 -43.41 -22.94
N ALA A 450 5.76 -44.07 -24.07
CA ALA A 450 4.78 -43.67 -25.09
C ALA A 450 3.29 -43.82 -24.66
N GLY A 451 2.86 -43.17 -23.57
CA GLY A 451 1.49 -43.19 -23.05
C GLY A 451 0.90 -41.81 -22.80
N ARG A 452 0.64 -41.04 -23.87
CA ARG A 452 0.44 -39.58 -23.81
C ARG A 452 -1.01 -39.10 -23.67
N ALA A 453 -2.02 -39.91 -24.01
CA ALA A 453 -3.38 -39.41 -24.27
C ALA A 453 -4.30 -39.22 -23.04
N LYS A 454 -4.17 -40.04 -21.98
CA LYS A 454 -5.05 -39.96 -20.79
C LYS A 454 -4.49 -39.03 -19.70
N THR A 455 -3.18 -38.85 -19.67
CA THR A 455 -2.44 -38.01 -18.69
C THR A 455 -2.53 -36.52 -19.01
N GLU A 456 -2.73 -36.14 -20.27
CA GLU A 456 -2.71 -34.75 -20.73
C GLU A 456 -3.78 -33.86 -20.05
N LYS A 457 -4.99 -34.39 -19.82
CA LYS A 457 -6.07 -33.61 -19.15
C LYS A 457 -5.76 -33.36 -17.66
N LEU A 458 -5.23 -34.38 -16.97
CA LEU A 458 -4.88 -34.29 -15.56
C LEU A 458 -3.66 -33.36 -15.37
N GLU A 459 -2.70 -33.46 -16.29
CA GLU A 459 -1.50 -32.62 -16.34
C GLU A 459 -1.83 -31.15 -16.61
N LYS A 460 -2.69 -30.86 -17.60
CA LYS A 460 -3.19 -29.49 -17.86
C LYS A 460 -3.86 -28.90 -16.62
N LEU A 461 -4.66 -29.70 -15.89
CA LEU A 461 -5.29 -29.26 -14.66
C LEU A 461 -4.25 -28.94 -13.57
N MET A 462 -3.27 -29.81 -13.37
CA MET A 462 -2.21 -29.63 -12.38
C MET A 462 -1.32 -28.41 -12.66
N ILE A 463 -0.92 -28.19 -13.91
CA ILE A 463 -0.18 -26.98 -14.30
C ILE A 463 -1.00 -25.73 -13.96
N ARG A 464 -2.29 -25.74 -14.30
CA ARG A 464 -3.20 -24.60 -14.11
C ARG A 464 -3.36 -24.25 -12.63
N ILE A 465 -3.52 -25.24 -11.76
CA ILE A 465 -3.57 -25.05 -10.29
C ILE A 465 -2.21 -24.59 -9.74
N GLY A 466 -1.10 -25.15 -10.26
CA GLY A 466 0.25 -24.75 -9.86
C GLY A 466 0.55 -23.29 -10.18
N VAL A 467 0.24 -22.85 -11.41
CA VAL A 467 0.37 -21.45 -11.83
C VAL A 467 -0.49 -20.54 -10.95
N PHE A 468 -1.75 -20.89 -10.71
CA PHE A 468 -2.62 -20.11 -9.83
C PHE A 468 -2.05 -19.98 -8.41
N SER A 469 -1.50 -21.05 -7.86
CA SER A 469 -0.94 -21.05 -6.51
C SER A 469 0.36 -20.24 -6.41
N VAL A 470 1.16 -20.19 -7.47
CA VAL A 470 2.33 -19.29 -7.60
C VAL A 470 1.88 -17.83 -7.76
N LEU A 471 0.80 -17.56 -8.50
CA LEU A 471 0.29 -16.18 -8.62
C LEU A 471 -0.17 -15.60 -7.28
N TYR A 472 -0.56 -16.43 -6.30
CA TYR A 472 -0.86 -15.98 -4.93
C TYR A 472 0.38 -15.51 -4.17
N THR A 473 1.57 -16.09 -4.42
CA THR A 473 2.78 -15.75 -3.65
C THR A 473 3.18 -14.29 -3.85
N LEU A 474 2.93 -13.73 -5.03
CA LEU A 474 3.24 -12.35 -5.35
C LEU A 474 2.43 -11.35 -4.49
N PRO A 475 1.08 -11.33 -4.50
CA PRO A 475 0.31 -10.47 -3.60
C PRO A 475 0.64 -10.68 -2.12
N ALA A 476 0.81 -11.93 -1.67
CA ALA A 476 1.14 -12.22 -0.27
C ALA A 476 2.50 -11.64 0.15
N SER A 477 3.54 -11.81 -0.69
CA SER A 477 4.86 -11.23 -0.46
C SER A 477 4.83 -9.70 -0.46
N ALA A 478 4.06 -9.09 -1.38
CA ALA A 478 3.91 -7.64 -1.46
C ALA A 478 3.23 -7.06 -0.22
N VAL A 479 2.21 -7.74 0.32
CA VAL A 479 1.54 -7.34 1.58
C VAL A 479 2.51 -7.42 2.76
N ILE A 480 3.29 -8.51 2.88
CA ILE A 480 4.29 -8.66 3.96
C ILE A 480 5.36 -7.58 3.84
N ALA A 481 5.88 -7.33 2.64
CA ALA A 481 6.86 -6.27 2.38
C ALA A 481 6.32 -4.88 2.75
N ALA A 482 5.05 -4.60 2.40
CA ALA A 482 4.40 -3.34 2.77
C ALA A 482 4.25 -3.19 4.30
N PHE A 483 3.93 -4.26 5.03
CA PHE A 483 3.89 -4.21 6.51
C PHE A 483 5.28 -3.97 7.13
N LEU A 484 6.33 -4.60 6.61
CA LEU A 484 7.71 -4.38 7.07
C LEU A 484 8.17 -2.94 6.80
N TYR A 485 7.83 -2.41 5.62
CA TYR A 485 8.07 -1.01 5.28
C TYR A 485 7.31 -0.06 6.22
N GLU A 486 6.02 -0.30 6.44
CA GLU A 486 5.19 0.52 7.33
C GLU A 486 5.74 0.52 8.75
N MET A 487 6.14 -0.63 9.28
CA MET A 487 6.71 -0.78 10.61
C MET A 487 7.99 0.06 10.80
N SER A 488 8.90 0.01 9.83
CA SER A 488 10.17 0.74 9.89
C SER A 488 9.99 2.25 9.66
N ALA A 489 9.27 2.63 8.61
CA ALA A 489 9.05 4.03 8.23
C ALA A 489 8.20 4.79 9.25
N LYS A 490 7.10 4.19 9.73
CA LYS A 490 6.18 4.84 10.68
C LYS A 490 6.86 5.14 12.01
N HIS A 491 7.68 4.22 12.53
CA HIS A 491 8.39 4.42 13.79
C HIS A 491 9.38 5.59 13.70
N GLN A 492 10.19 5.64 12.65
CA GLN A 492 11.16 6.72 12.44
C GLN A 492 10.47 8.07 12.24
N TRP A 493 9.41 8.10 11.44
CA TRP A 493 8.67 9.33 11.18
C TRP A 493 7.99 9.89 12.43
N LEU A 494 7.29 9.06 13.22
CA LEU A 494 6.63 9.50 14.44
C LEU A 494 7.63 9.99 15.52
N ARG A 495 8.82 9.38 15.58
CA ARG A 495 9.91 9.84 16.45
C ARG A 495 10.46 11.20 15.98
N GLY A 496 10.52 11.44 14.67
CA GLY A 496 10.94 12.73 14.12
C GLY A 496 10.03 13.90 14.52
N ILE A 497 8.73 13.63 14.65
CA ILE A 497 7.72 14.63 15.08
C ILE A 497 7.86 14.96 16.58
N THR A 498 8.03 13.92 17.40
CA THR A 498 7.95 14.02 18.87
C THR A 498 9.31 14.35 19.52
N CYS A 499 10.41 13.87 18.95
CA CYS A 499 11.77 14.01 19.45
C CYS A 499 12.59 14.99 18.57
N THR A 500 12.17 16.25 18.47
CA THR A 500 12.88 17.25 17.65
C THR A 500 14.28 17.61 18.16
N CYS A 501 14.66 17.15 19.36
CA CYS A 501 16.02 17.24 19.88
C CYS A 501 17.01 16.32 19.17
N GLU A 502 16.55 15.40 18.32
CA GLU A 502 17.38 14.47 17.58
C GLU A 502 17.49 14.88 16.09
N PRO A 503 18.54 15.63 15.70
CA PRO A 503 18.65 16.22 14.36
C PRO A 503 18.74 15.20 13.21
N GLN A 504 19.10 13.94 13.52
CA GLN A 504 19.14 12.83 12.56
C GLN A 504 17.75 12.28 12.23
N VAL A 505 16.74 12.53 13.07
CA VAL A 505 15.38 11.95 12.95
C VAL A 505 14.33 13.03 12.63
N SER A 506 14.63 14.31 12.89
CA SER A 506 13.71 15.44 12.66
C SER A 506 13.40 15.75 11.18
N ASN A 507 14.15 15.19 10.23
CA ASN A 507 13.97 15.39 8.78
C ASN A 507 13.36 14.17 8.05
N VAL A 508 12.81 13.19 8.78
CA VAL A 508 12.25 11.98 8.17
C VAL A 508 10.93 12.31 7.46
N GLN A 509 10.86 11.96 6.18
CA GLN A 509 9.69 12.17 5.32
C GLN A 509 8.53 11.24 5.71
N LYS A 510 7.29 11.68 5.45
CA LYS A 510 6.09 10.86 5.67
C LYS A 510 6.20 9.51 4.92
N PRO A 511 5.65 8.39 5.46
CA PRO A 511 5.62 7.12 4.76
C PRO A 511 4.99 7.25 3.37
N LEU A 512 5.50 6.49 2.40
CA LEU A 512 5.04 6.55 1.01
C LEU A 512 3.58 6.08 0.89
N TYR A 513 2.70 7.03 0.56
CA TYR A 513 1.27 6.78 0.35
C TYR A 513 0.98 5.67 -0.67
N SER A 514 1.76 5.60 -1.75
CA SER A 514 1.62 4.57 -2.79
C SER A 514 1.82 3.15 -2.25
N ILE A 515 2.73 2.93 -1.28
CA ILE A 515 2.97 1.61 -0.69
C ILE A 515 1.78 1.20 0.18
N LEU A 516 1.16 2.14 0.89
CA LEU A 516 -0.06 1.91 1.66
C LEU A 516 -1.22 1.49 0.73
N MET A 517 -1.40 2.17 -0.41
CA MET A 517 -2.44 1.81 -1.38
C MET A 517 -2.18 0.47 -2.05
N LEU A 518 -0.92 0.16 -2.34
CA LEU A 518 -0.48 -1.14 -2.87
C LEU A 518 -0.81 -2.28 -1.89
N LYS A 519 -0.60 -2.09 -0.58
CA LYS A 519 -0.95 -3.07 0.46
C LYS A 519 -2.42 -3.50 0.37
N TYR A 520 -3.34 -2.54 0.30
CA TYR A 520 -4.77 -2.84 0.24
C TYR A 520 -5.17 -3.50 -1.08
N PHE A 521 -4.63 -3.03 -2.20
CA PHE A 521 -4.85 -3.66 -3.49
C PHE A 521 -4.37 -5.12 -3.50
N MET A 522 -3.14 -5.37 -3.07
CA MET A 522 -2.56 -6.72 -3.04
C MET A 522 -3.29 -7.63 -2.04
N SER A 523 -3.83 -7.07 -0.95
CA SER A 523 -4.67 -7.81 -0.01
C SER A 523 -5.98 -8.31 -0.64
N LEU A 524 -6.51 -7.63 -1.67
CA LEU A 524 -7.76 -7.99 -2.36
C LEU A 524 -7.52 -8.69 -3.71
N ALA A 525 -6.35 -8.52 -4.32
CA ALA A 525 -5.98 -9.06 -5.62
C ALA A 525 -6.17 -10.59 -5.70
N VAL A 526 -5.92 -11.30 -4.61
CA VAL A 526 -6.12 -12.74 -4.53
C VAL A 526 -7.60 -13.12 -4.70
N GLY A 527 -8.53 -12.44 -4.03
CA GLY A 527 -9.96 -12.73 -4.16
C GLY A 527 -10.51 -12.41 -5.56
N ILE A 528 -9.94 -11.39 -6.21
CA ILE A 528 -10.26 -11.04 -7.60
C ILE A 528 -9.78 -12.16 -8.54
N THR A 529 -8.52 -12.57 -8.42
CA THR A 529 -7.92 -13.61 -9.26
C THR A 529 -8.54 -14.99 -9.03
N SER A 530 -8.88 -15.36 -7.79
CA SER A 530 -9.59 -16.60 -7.48
C SER A 530 -11.00 -16.65 -8.08
N GLY A 531 -11.64 -15.48 -8.22
CA GLY A 531 -12.95 -15.38 -8.85
C GLY A 531 -12.90 -15.53 -10.37
N VAL A 532 -11.97 -14.83 -11.02
CA VAL A 532 -11.73 -14.94 -12.47
C VAL A 532 -11.30 -16.35 -12.85
N TRP A 533 -10.59 -17.04 -11.96
CA TRP A 533 -10.10 -18.38 -12.18
C TRP A 533 -11.22 -19.38 -12.55
N ILE A 534 -12.41 -19.22 -11.99
CA ILE A 534 -13.53 -20.13 -12.24
C ILE A 534 -14.24 -19.83 -13.57
N TRP A 535 -13.99 -18.68 -14.18
CA TRP A 535 -14.63 -18.31 -15.44
C TRP A 535 -14.11 -19.20 -16.58
N SER A 536 -15.00 -20.04 -17.08
CA SER A 536 -14.73 -20.96 -18.19
C SER A 536 -16.03 -21.31 -18.88
N GLY A 537 -15.97 -21.90 -20.08
CA GLY A 537 -17.16 -22.37 -20.79
C GLY A 537 -18.05 -23.29 -19.93
N LYS A 538 -17.43 -24.10 -19.05
CA LYS A 538 -18.16 -24.95 -18.09
C LYS A 538 -18.99 -24.16 -17.07
N THR A 539 -18.55 -22.96 -16.70
CA THR A 539 -19.33 -22.05 -15.86
C THR A 539 -20.54 -21.57 -16.62
N VAL A 540 -20.36 -21.10 -17.85
CA VAL A 540 -21.49 -20.65 -18.70
C VAL A 540 -22.52 -21.77 -18.89
N GLU A 541 -22.09 -23.00 -19.18
CA GLU A 541 -22.99 -24.15 -19.29
C GLU A 541 -23.77 -24.44 -18.00
N SER A 542 -23.11 -24.39 -16.84
CA SER A 542 -23.75 -24.62 -15.55
C SER A 542 -24.83 -23.56 -15.26
N TRP A 543 -24.50 -22.30 -15.54
CA TRP A 543 -25.43 -21.17 -15.42
C TRP A 543 -26.57 -21.24 -16.44
N GLN A 544 -26.30 -21.63 -17.69
CA GLN A 544 -27.34 -21.85 -18.71
C GLN A 544 -28.32 -22.94 -18.25
N ARG A 545 -27.84 -24.07 -17.75
CA ARG A 545 -28.70 -25.14 -17.22
C ARG A 545 -29.53 -24.68 -16.01
N PHE A 546 -28.94 -23.87 -15.14
CA PHE A 546 -29.63 -23.30 -13.99
C PHE A 546 -30.76 -22.34 -14.42
N PHE A 547 -30.46 -21.39 -15.31
CA PHE A 547 -31.47 -20.48 -15.85
C PHE A 547 -32.55 -21.22 -16.66
N GLN A 548 -32.19 -22.26 -17.42
CA GLN A 548 -33.17 -23.10 -18.10
C GLN A 548 -34.09 -23.85 -17.12
N ARG A 549 -33.59 -24.28 -15.96
CA ARG A 549 -34.42 -24.93 -14.92
C ARG A 549 -35.35 -23.97 -14.19
N ILE A 550 -34.91 -22.73 -13.99
CA ILE A 550 -35.70 -21.69 -13.32
C ILE A 550 -36.73 -21.07 -14.26
N CYS A 551 -36.31 -20.68 -15.47
CA CYS A 551 -37.17 -20.07 -16.48
C CYS A 551 -38.04 -21.10 -17.24
N GLY A 552 -37.57 -22.34 -17.38
CA GLY A 552 -38.27 -23.41 -18.11
C GLY A 552 -39.41 -24.08 -17.34
N LYS A 553 -39.65 -23.73 -16.07
CA LYS A 553 -40.80 -24.23 -15.30
C LYS A 553 -42.15 -23.61 -15.72
N ASN A 554 -42.17 -22.61 -16.61
CA ASN A 554 -43.40 -21.99 -17.12
C ASN A 554 -43.83 -22.45 -18.53
N SER A 555 -43.28 -23.54 -19.09
CA SER A 555 -43.76 -24.05 -20.40
C SER A 555 -43.85 -25.57 -20.54
N ALA A 556 -43.95 -26.30 -19.42
CA ALA A 556 -44.19 -27.74 -19.45
C ALA A 556 -45.53 -28.11 -18.77
N SER A 557 -46.62 -27.51 -19.26
CA SER A 557 -47.99 -27.94 -18.97
C SER A 557 -48.93 -27.70 -20.16
N THR A 558 -48.45 -27.86 -21.40
CA THR A 558 -49.34 -28.04 -22.55
C THR A 558 -48.53 -28.72 -23.65
N THR A 559 -49.12 -29.72 -24.32
CA THR A 559 -48.57 -30.47 -25.46
C THR A 559 -47.81 -31.77 -25.14
N LYS A 560 -48.48 -32.71 -24.47
CA LYS A 560 -48.33 -34.16 -24.75
C LYS A 560 -49.69 -34.86 -24.74
N TYR A 561 -50.63 -34.36 -25.54
CA TYR A 561 -51.80 -35.10 -26.01
C TYR A 561 -52.19 -34.54 -27.38
N ALA A 562 -51.53 -35.02 -28.44
CA ALA A 562 -52.03 -35.04 -29.82
C ALA A 562 -50.87 -35.37 -30.77
N SER A 563 -50.69 -36.67 -31.05
CA SER A 563 -50.24 -37.19 -32.36
C SER A 563 -50.20 -38.70 -32.27
N ALA A 564 -51.38 -39.30 -32.17
CA ALA A 564 -51.63 -40.66 -32.63
C ALA A 564 -52.62 -40.54 -33.79
N VAL A 565 -52.12 -40.17 -34.97
CA VAL A 565 -52.87 -40.24 -36.21
C VAL A 565 -52.38 -41.47 -36.98
N TYR A 566 -53.25 -42.47 -36.95
CA TYR A 566 -53.40 -43.62 -37.83
C TYR A 566 -52.53 -43.69 -39.09
N HIS A 567 -51.75 -44.77 -39.20
CA HIS A 567 -51.46 -45.41 -40.49
C HIS A 567 -51.96 -46.85 -40.45
N HIS A 568 -53.06 -47.08 -41.16
CA HIS A 568 -53.51 -48.40 -41.60
C HIS A 568 -52.68 -48.80 -42.83
N PRO A 569 -52.38 -50.11 -42.99
CA PRO A 569 -52.62 -50.71 -44.29
C PRO A 569 -53.42 -52.01 -44.15
N SER A 570 -54.52 -52.08 -44.88
CA SER A 570 -55.28 -53.29 -45.14
C SER A 570 -54.78 -53.95 -46.43
N GLY A 571 -54.42 -55.23 -46.32
CA GLY A 571 -54.63 -56.30 -47.30
C GLY A 571 -54.17 -56.14 -48.76
N LYS A 572 -53.17 -56.92 -49.15
CA LYS A 572 -53.22 -57.75 -50.38
C LYS A 572 -52.69 -59.15 -50.09
N ASN A 573 -53.32 -60.11 -50.77
CA ASN A 573 -53.40 -61.54 -50.53
C ASN A 573 -52.68 -62.30 -51.68
N LEU A 574 -52.35 -63.58 -51.47
CA LEU A 574 -51.90 -64.63 -52.43
C LEU A 574 -50.46 -64.49 -53.00
N SER A 575 -49.65 -65.54 -53.24
CA SER A 575 -49.83 -67.01 -53.34
C SER A 575 -48.47 -67.73 -53.53
N HIS A 576 -48.38 -69.01 -53.11
CA HIS A 576 -47.59 -70.17 -53.64
C HIS A 576 -46.12 -69.94 -54.08
N VAL A 577 -45.10 -70.68 -53.62
CA VAL A 577 -44.90 -72.14 -53.50
C VAL A 577 -43.87 -72.41 -52.41
#